data_AF-A0A101GF08-F1
#
_entry.id   AF-A0A101GF08-F1
#
_cell.length_a   1.000
_cell.length_b   1.000
_cell.length_c   1.000
_cell.angle_alpha   90.00
_cell.angle_beta   90.00
_cell.angle_gamma   90.00
#
_symmetry.space_group_name_H-M   'P 1'
#
loop_
_entity.id
_entity.type
_entity.pdbx_description
1 polymer ?
#
loop_
_entity_poly.entity_id
_entity_poly.type
_entity_poly.pdbx_seq_one_letter_code
_entity_poly.pdbx_strand_id
1 'polypeptide(L)'
;DAYTHRTGRSGRMGRLGTALTLVTREDYQMVRTIERVTGQNFERREVEGQLKALPPIKQVDNTNEDRFQNWKKVKRSHSSANAY
;
A
#
# COMPACT_ATOMS: atom_id res chain seq x y z
N ASP A 1 8.81 8.94 -2.22
CA ASP A 1 9.28 8.52 -0.89
C ASP A 1 8.73 7.18 -0.40
N ALA A 2 7.46 6.85 -0.66
CA ALA A 2 6.85 5.60 -0.16
C ALA A 2 7.63 4.29 -0.46
N TYR A 3 8.32 4.19 -1.59
CA TYR A 3 9.13 3.00 -1.92
C TYR A 3 10.29 2.79 -0.93
N THR A 4 11.06 3.84 -0.64
CA THR A 4 12.18 3.82 0.32
C THR A 4 11.71 3.43 1.72
N HIS A 5 10.56 3.94 2.16
CA HIS A 5 9.98 3.56 3.45
C HIS A 5 9.61 2.08 3.55
N ARG A 6 9.18 1.46 2.44
CA ARG A 6 8.83 0.04 2.37
C ARG A 6 10.07 -0.84 2.35
N THR A 7 11.05 -0.53 1.48
CA THR A 7 12.27 -1.32 1.37
C THR A 7 13.17 -1.18 2.60
N GLY A 8 13.19 -0.01 3.24
CA GLY A 8 13.91 0.26 4.50
C GLY A 8 13.39 -0.49 5.74
N ARG A 9 12.39 -1.37 5.58
CA ARG A 9 12.01 -2.34 6.62
C ARG A 9 12.88 -3.59 6.60
N SER A 10 13.52 -3.91 5.48
CA SER A 10 14.45 -5.04 5.33
C SER A 10 15.89 -4.67 5.70
N GLY A 11 16.72 -5.66 6.07
CA GLY A 11 18.17 -5.51 6.23
C GLY A 11 18.61 -4.56 7.36
N ARG A 12 18.52 -4.99 8.62
CA ARG A 12 18.86 -4.18 9.81
C ARG A 12 20.08 -4.75 10.55
N MET A 13 20.76 -3.90 11.32
CA MET A 13 21.91 -4.29 12.16
C MET A 13 23.02 -4.99 11.38
N GLY A 14 23.37 -4.48 10.20
CA GLY A 14 24.42 -5.05 9.34
C GLY A 14 24.04 -6.39 8.69
N ARG A 15 22.81 -6.87 8.87
CA ARG A 15 22.32 -8.10 8.25
C ARG A 15 21.73 -7.80 6.88
N LEU A 16 21.93 -8.72 5.94
CA LEU A 16 21.33 -8.65 4.62
C LEU A 16 19.79 -8.79 4.72
N GLY A 17 19.08 -8.05 3.88
CA GLY A 17 17.65 -8.18 3.68
C GLY A 17 17.32 -8.04 2.20
N THR A 18 16.22 -8.66 1.79
CA THR A 18 15.80 -8.68 0.38
C THR A 18 14.43 -8.04 0.25
N ALA A 19 14.29 -7.12 -0.70
CA ALA A 19 13.02 -6.56 -1.11
C ALA A 19 12.76 -6.95 -2.58
N LEU A 20 11.66 -7.66 -2.81
CA LEU A 20 11.21 -8.05 -4.14
C LEU A 20 10.01 -7.21 -4.52
N THR A 21 10.04 -6.63 -5.72
CA THR A 21 8.91 -5.84 -6.25
C THR A 21 8.32 -6.60 -7.42
N LEU A 22 7.03 -6.96 -7.31
CA LEU A 22 6.27 -7.53 -8.40
C LEU A 22 5.69 -6.38 -9.23
N VAL A 23 5.89 -6.45 -10.53
CA VAL A 23 5.51 -5.38 -11.46
C VAL A 23 4.85 -5.98 -12.68
N THR A 24 3.85 -5.30 -13.20
CA THR A 24 3.26 -5.56 -14.51
C THR A 24 3.87 -4.64 -15.56
N ARG A 25 3.50 -4.83 -16.82
CA ARG A 25 3.98 -3.99 -17.92
C ARG A 25 3.57 -2.51 -17.77
N GLU A 26 2.44 -2.25 -17.13
CA GLU A 26 1.91 -0.91 -16.89
C GLU A 26 2.73 -0.14 -15.84
N ASP A 27 3.38 -0.86 -14.91
CA ASP A 27 4.16 -0.27 -13.83
C ASP A 27 5.56 0.21 -14.25
N TYR A 28 5.98 -0.02 -15.50
CA TYR A 28 7.36 0.23 -15.96
C TYR A 28 7.77 1.70 -15.84
N GLN A 29 6.85 2.64 -16.04
CA GLN A 29 7.14 4.06 -15.85
C GLN A 29 7.42 4.40 -14.39
N MET A 30 6.68 3.77 -13.46
CA MET A 30 6.87 3.94 -12.03
C MET A 30 8.23 3.39 -11.60
N VAL A 31 8.59 2.18 -12.07
CA VAL A 31 9.89 1.56 -11.80
C VAL A 31 11.03 2.46 -12.26
N ARG A 32 10.96 3.00 -13.48
CA ARG A 32 11.99 3.90 -14.02
C ARG A 32 12.14 5.17 -13.18
N THR A 33 11.05 5.65 -12.60
CA THR A 33 11.06 6.82 -11.70
C THR A 33 11.76 6.48 -10.39
N ILE A 34 11.48 5.29 -9.83
CA ILE A 34 12.15 4.80 -8.62
C ILE A 34 13.65 4.62 -8.87
N GLU A 35 14.05 3.97 -9.97
CA GLU A 35 15.47 3.76 -10.32
C GLU A 35 16.23 5.09 -10.41
N ARG A 36 15.62 6.12 -11.02
CA ARG A 36 16.20 7.48 -11.08
C ARG A 36 16.39 8.11 -9.70
N VAL A 37 15.41 7.97 -8.81
CA VAL A 37 15.45 8.56 -7.46
C VAL A 37 16.42 7.80 -6.55
N THR A 38 16.48 6.47 -6.67
CA THR A 38 17.39 5.62 -5.89
C THR A 38 18.81 5.63 -6.47
N GLY A 39 18.99 6.01 -7.74
CA GLY A 39 20.28 6.01 -8.43
C GLY A 39 20.81 4.61 -8.74
N GLN A 40 19.94 3.60 -8.71
CA GLN A 40 20.29 2.20 -8.93
C GLN A 40 19.30 1.57 -9.91
N ASN A 41 19.82 0.72 -10.81
CA ASN A 41 18.99 -0.11 -11.67
C ASN A 41 18.64 -1.41 -10.94
N PHE A 42 17.40 -1.86 -11.07
CA PHE A 42 16.98 -3.15 -10.51
C PHE A 42 17.14 -4.27 -11.53
N GLU A 43 17.60 -5.43 -11.08
CA GLU A 43 17.60 -6.64 -11.89
C GLU A 43 16.16 -7.07 -12.20
N ARG A 44 15.85 -7.23 -13.48
CA ARG A 44 14.54 -7.69 -13.94
C ARG A 44 14.64 -9.19 -14.21
N ARG A 45 13.80 -9.98 -13.53
CA ARG A 45 13.63 -11.40 -13.83
C ARG A 45 12.18 -11.63 -14.21
N GLU A 46 11.98 -12.18 -15.41
CA GLU A 46 10.69 -12.75 -15.76
C GLU A 46 10.53 -14.06 -15.00
N VAL A 47 9.43 -14.20 -14.30
CA VAL A 47 9.11 -15.46 -13.63
C VAL A 47 8.44 -16.34 -14.67
N GLU A 48 9.05 -17.48 -14.99
CA GLU A 48 8.43 -18.49 -15.84
C GLU A 48 7.18 -19.04 -15.13
N GLY A 49 6.03 -18.92 -15.80
CA GLY A 49 4.72 -19.30 -15.27
C GLY A 49 3.77 -18.11 -15.22
N GLN A 50 2.56 -18.30 -15.75
CA GLN A 50 1.49 -17.32 -15.58
C GLN A 50 1.09 -17.25 -14.11
N LEU A 51 1.50 -16.18 -13.43
CA LEU A 51 0.83 -15.78 -12.20
C LEU A 51 -0.63 -15.53 -12.56
N LYS A 52 -1.56 -16.38 -12.07
CA LYS A 52 -3.00 -16.21 -12.32
C LYS A 52 -3.37 -14.78 -11.95
N ALA A 53 -3.92 -14.04 -12.91
CA ALA A 53 -4.44 -12.71 -12.66
C ALA A 53 -5.45 -12.82 -11.51
N LEU A 54 -5.11 -12.23 -10.37
CA LEU A 54 -6.06 -12.08 -9.29
C LEU A 54 -7.21 -11.20 -9.81
N PRO A 55 -8.45 -11.44 -9.38
CA PRO A 55 -9.55 -10.56 -9.73
C PRO A 55 -9.16 -9.12 -9.34
N PRO A 56 -9.58 -8.11 -10.14
CA PRO A 56 -9.26 -6.73 -9.85
C PRO A 56 -9.69 -6.41 -8.42
N ILE A 57 -8.74 -5.94 -7.60
CA ILE A 57 -9.04 -5.49 -6.25
C ILE A 57 -10.02 -4.33 -6.41
N LYS A 58 -11.25 -4.50 -5.92
CA LYS A 58 -12.21 -3.40 -5.86
C LYS A 58 -11.55 -2.28 -5.05
N GLN A 59 -11.31 -1.13 -5.70
CA GLN A 59 -10.87 0.04 -4.98
C GLN A 59 -11.95 0.35 -3.95
N VAL A 60 -11.58 0.27 -2.68
CA VAL A 60 -12.49 0.63 -1.60
C VAL A 60 -12.51 2.14 -1.59
N ASP A 61 -13.48 2.71 -2.28
CA ASP A 61 -13.70 4.15 -2.28
C ASP A 61 -14.05 4.54 -0.86
N ASN A 62 -13.05 5.07 -0.13
CA ASN A 62 -13.26 5.62 1.19
C ASN A 62 -13.97 6.98 1.01
N THR A 63 -15.24 6.97 0.63
CA THR A 63 -16.11 8.12 0.78
C THR A 63 -16.21 8.38 2.28
N ASN A 64 -15.35 9.28 2.77
CA ASN A 64 -15.25 9.61 4.19
C ASN A 64 -16.57 10.16 4.76
N GLU A 65 -17.49 10.59 3.91
CA GLU A 65 -18.78 11.16 4.28
C GLU A 65 -19.63 10.20 5.14
N ASP A 66 -19.77 8.93 4.74
CA ASP A 66 -20.63 7.98 5.47
C ASP A 66 -20.07 7.58 6.84
N ARG A 67 -18.74 7.41 6.96
CA ARG A 67 -18.11 7.08 8.25
C ARG A 67 -18.18 8.21 9.25
N PHE A 68 -17.99 9.47 8.81
CA PHE A 68 -18.06 10.63 9.69
C PHE A 68 -19.49 10.89 10.18
N GLN A 69 -20.51 10.71 9.34
CA GLN A 69 -21.91 10.88 9.76
C GLN A 69 -22.35 9.77 10.71
N ASN A 70 -21.94 8.52 10.47
CA ASN A 70 -22.25 7.40 11.36
C ASN A 70 -21.58 7.56 12.74
N TRP A 71 -20.31 8.00 12.79
CA TRP A 71 -19.63 8.32 14.05
C TRP A 71 -20.35 9.42 14.85
N LYS A 72 -20.81 10.49 14.19
CA LYS A 72 -21.57 11.56 14.85
C LYS A 72 -22.92 11.05 15.37
N LYS A 73 -23.59 10.14 14.66
CA LYS A 73 -24.85 9.53 15.09
C LYS A 73 -24.67 8.67 16.35
N VAL A 74 -23.64 7.83 16.38
CA VAL A 74 -23.34 6.94 17.52
C VAL A 74 -22.97 7.72 18.79
N LYS A 75 -22.30 8.87 18.67
CA LYS A 75 -22.02 9.73 19.84
C LYS A 75 -23.26 10.42 20.41
N ARG A 76 -24.26 10.75 19.59
CA ARG A 76 -25.50 11.39 20.05
C ARG A 76 -26.42 10.42 20.78
N SER A 77 -26.41 9.13 20.42
CA SER A 77 -27.27 8.12 21.06
C SER A 77 -26.83 7.70 22.48
N HIS A 78 -25.55 7.88 22.84
CA HIS A 78 -25.05 7.57 24.17
C HIS A 78 -25.20 8.73 25.18
N SER A 79 -25.55 9.94 24.72
CA SER A 79 -25.56 11.13 25.57
C SER A 79 -26.89 11.35 26.31
N SER A 80 -27.94 10.56 26.03
CA SER A 80 -29.26 10.68 26.66
C SER A 80 -29.53 9.64 27.77
N ALA A 81 -28.53 8.85 28.17
CA ALA A 81 -28.72 7.70 29.07
C ALA A 81 -28.25 7.91 30.52
N ASN A 82 -27.73 9.08 30.90
CA ASN A 82 -27.35 9.39 32.29
C ASN A 82 -28.03 10.66 32.80
N ALA A 83 -29.36 10.62 32.91
CA ALA A 83 -30.13 11.57 33.71
C ALA A 83 -30.94 10.78 34.75
N TYR A 84 -30.28 10.46 35.86
CA TYR A 84 -30.88 10.06 37.14
C TYR A 84 -30.18 10.84 38.24
#